data_AF-A0A955BHW4-F1
#
_entry.id   AF-A0A955BHW4-F1
#
_cell.length_a   1.000
_cell.length_b   1.000
_cell.length_c   1.000
_cell.angle_alpha   90.00
_cell.angle_beta   90.00
_cell.angle_gamma   90.00
#
_symmetry.space_group_name_H-M   'P 1'
#
loop_
_entity.id
_entity.type
_entity.pdbx_description
1 polymer ?
#
loop_
_entity_poly.entity_id
_entity_poly.type
_entity_poly.pdbx_seq_one_letter_code
_entity_poly.pdbx_strand_id
1 'polypeptide(L)'
;YPMLMTFDSPDSTECTARRTVSNTPLQALTLWNDPAFFECAQQLGRRVVEETAGSKPATELAADQIDRDRIAYLFRLTLARDPSDSELKTVARLLAQQQNALTANSTATDAIIGATPVPASVDKSELAAWIMVGRAMLNLDEFISKE
;
A
#
# COMPACT_ATOMS: atom_id res chain seq x y z
N TYR A 1 -24.26 -16.53 4.72
CA TYR A 1 -22.85 -16.15 4.46
C TYR A 1 -22.58 -16.24 2.97
N PRO A 2 -22.76 -15.15 2.21
CA PRO A 2 -22.74 -15.13 0.75
C PRO A 2 -21.33 -14.85 0.19
N MET A 3 -20.30 -15.50 0.76
CA MET A 3 -18.87 -15.33 0.40
C MET A 3 -18.24 -16.65 -0.11
N LEU A 4 -19.06 -17.64 -0.45
CA LEU A 4 -18.60 -18.97 -0.91
C LEU A 4 -18.89 -19.25 -2.39
N MET A 5 -19.55 -18.34 -3.12
CA MET A 5 -19.78 -18.48 -4.57
C MET A 5 -18.82 -17.66 -5.43
N THR A 6 -17.91 -16.87 -4.84
CA THR A 6 -17.02 -15.95 -5.56
C THR A 6 -15.63 -16.54 -5.82
N PHE A 7 -15.36 -17.77 -5.38
CA PHE A 7 -14.11 -18.48 -5.63
C PHE A 7 -14.40 -19.77 -6.39
N ASP A 8 -14.50 -19.64 -7.72
CA ASP A 8 -14.55 -20.71 -8.73
C ASP A 8 -14.14 -22.09 -8.19
N SER A 9 -15.14 -22.88 -7.78
CA SER A 9 -14.96 -24.31 -7.59
C SER A 9 -14.87 -24.93 -8.98
N PRO A 10 -13.73 -25.51 -9.40
CA PRO A 10 -13.65 -26.14 -10.71
C PRO A 10 -14.57 -27.37 -10.74
N ASP A 11 -15.32 -27.51 -11.83
CA ASP A 11 -16.03 -28.74 -12.14
C ASP A 11 -15.01 -29.80 -12.60
N SER A 12 -15.15 -31.03 -12.12
CA SER A 12 -14.07 -32.03 -12.09
C SER A 12 -13.87 -32.81 -13.41
N THR A 13 -14.31 -32.29 -14.56
CA THR A 13 -14.33 -33.05 -15.82
C THR A 13 -13.68 -32.40 -17.05
N GLU A 14 -13.07 -31.22 -16.95
CA GLU A 14 -12.34 -30.63 -18.08
C GLU A 14 -10.87 -30.32 -17.77
N CYS A 15 -9.99 -30.81 -18.64
CA CYS A 15 -8.57 -30.47 -18.64
C CYS A 15 -8.39 -29.22 -19.52
N THR A 16 -8.50 -28.02 -18.93
CA THR A 16 -8.24 -26.75 -19.64
C THR A 16 -6.89 -26.18 -19.20
N ALA A 17 -5.87 -26.39 -20.04
CA ALA A 17 -4.54 -25.81 -19.90
C ALA A 17 -4.50 -24.36 -20.40
N ARG A 18 -5.26 -23.45 -19.78
CA ARG A 18 -5.04 -22.00 -19.93
C ARG A 18 -5.78 -21.23 -18.83
N ARG A 19 -5.04 -20.50 -18.00
CA ARG A 19 -5.60 -19.59 -17.00
C ARG A 19 -6.09 -18.34 -17.73
N THR A 20 -7.40 -18.11 -17.76
CA THR A 20 -7.98 -16.87 -18.25
C THR A 20 -7.78 -15.80 -17.18
N VAL A 21 -6.98 -14.77 -17.46
CA VAL A 21 -6.83 -13.60 -16.58
C VAL A 21 -8.12 -12.78 -16.69
N SER A 22 -9.06 -13.01 -15.77
CA SER A 22 -10.30 -12.25 -15.66
C SER A 22 -10.07 -11.00 -14.81
N ASN A 23 -9.43 -9.99 -15.39
CA ASN A 23 -9.38 -8.66 -14.82
C ASN A 23 -10.77 -8.02 -14.93
N THR A 24 -11.63 -8.22 -13.93
CA THR A 24 -12.86 -7.44 -13.81
C THR A 24 -12.63 -6.26 -12.86
N PRO A 25 -12.80 -5.00 -13.31
CA PRO A 25 -12.64 -3.78 -12.48
C PRO A 25 -13.48 -3.75 -11.19
N LEU A 26 -14.46 -4.65 -11.07
CA LEU A 26 -15.32 -4.84 -9.90
C LEU A 26 -14.58 -5.43 -8.69
N GLN A 27 -13.54 -6.24 -8.88
CA GLN A 27 -12.77 -6.81 -7.75
C GLN A 27 -11.86 -5.77 -7.07
N ALA A 28 -11.20 -4.89 -7.86
CA ALA A 28 -10.44 -3.76 -7.33
C ALA A 28 -11.33 -2.76 -6.57
N LEU A 29 -12.57 -2.52 -7.04
CA LEU A 29 -13.53 -1.66 -6.35
C LEU A 29 -14.05 -2.27 -5.03
N THR A 30 -14.14 -3.60 -4.94
CA THR A 30 -14.54 -4.30 -3.71
C THR A 30 -13.43 -4.23 -2.66
N LEU A 31 -12.16 -4.40 -3.07
CA LEU A 31 -10.99 -4.15 -2.20
C LEU A 31 -10.94 -2.69 -1.72
N TRP A 32 -11.31 -1.74 -2.58
CA TRP A 32 -11.26 -0.31 -2.26
C TRP A 32 -12.30 0.11 -1.20
N ASN A 33 -13.39 -0.65 -1.03
CA ASN A 33 -14.50 -0.33 -0.13
C ASN A 33 -14.58 -1.21 1.12
N ASP A 34 -13.75 -2.25 1.25
CA ASP A 34 -13.75 -3.10 2.44
C ASP A 34 -12.89 -2.46 3.56
N PRO A 35 -13.48 -2.18 4.75
CA PRO A 35 -12.76 -1.64 5.91
C PRO A 35 -11.52 -2.46 6.28
N ALA A 36 -11.52 -3.77 6.06
CA ALA A 36 -10.41 -4.64 6.40
C ALA A 36 -9.13 -4.31 5.59
N PHE A 37 -9.26 -3.96 4.30
CA PHE A 37 -8.11 -3.56 3.48
C PHE A 37 -7.61 -2.16 3.85
N PHE A 38 -8.49 -1.30 4.35
CA PHE A 38 -8.08 -0.01 4.90
C PHE A 38 -7.27 -0.17 6.18
N GLU A 39 -7.70 -1.04 7.09
CA GLU A 39 -6.93 -1.38 8.30
C GLU A 39 -5.58 -2.04 7.95
N CYS A 40 -5.55 -2.91 6.94
CA CYS A 40 -4.29 -3.46 6.42
C CYS A 40 -3.35 -2.37 5.91
N ALA A 41 -3.88 -1.40 5.15
CA ALA A 41 -3.09 -0.25 4.69
C ALA A 41 -2.59 0.62 5.84
N GLN A 42 -3.40 0.80 6.90
CA GLN A 42 -2.99 1.52 8.12
C GLN A 42 -1.79 0.85 8.78
N GLN A 43 -1.84 -0.47 8.96
CA GLN A 43 -0.73 -1.21 9.57
C GLN A 43 0.48 -1.29 8.65
N LEU A 44 0.28 -1.41 7.34
CA LEU A 44 1.37 -1.41 6.36
C LEU A 44 2.14 -0.09 6.37
N GLY A 45 1.45 1.06 6.38
CA GLY A 45 2.09 2.37 6.44
C GLY A 45 2.92 2.55 7.72
N ARG A 46 2.40 2.11 8.87
CA ARG A 46 3.10 2.12 10.16
C ARG A 46 4.36 1.27 10.12
N ARG A 47 4.22 0.04 9.65
CA ARG A 47 5.30 -0.92 9.53
C ARG A 47 6.44 -0.41 8.64
N VAL A 48 6.10 0.21 7.51
CA VAL A 48 7.10 0.82 6.61
C VAL A 48 7.88 1.91 7.33
N VAL A 49 7.19 2.79 8.05
CA VAL A 49 7.84 3.88 8.77
C VAL A 49 8.72 3.37 9.92
N GLU A 50 8.23 2.42 10.72
CA GLU A 50 8.92 1.92 11.90
C GLU A 50 10.14 1.06 11.55
N GLU A 51 9.99 0.13 10.60
CA GLU A 51 11.08 -0.81 10.26
C GLU A 51 12.18 -0.15 9.42
N THR A 52 11.90 0.98 8.77
CA THR A 52 12.92 1.75 8.03
C THR A 52 13.60 2.82 8.87
N ALA A 53 12.99 3.25 9.98
CA ALA A 53 13.56 4.23 10.92
C ALA A 53 14.92 3.78 11.53
N GLY A 54 15.17 2.47 11.59
CA GLY A 54 16.41 1.90 12.11
C GLY A 54 17.59 1.81 11.13
N SER A 55 17.39 2.12 9.84
CA SER A 55 18.41 1.85 8.83
C SER A 55 19.60 2.83 8.87
N LYS A 56 19.39 4.10 9.24
CA LYS A 56 20.39 5.08 9.74
C LYS A 56 19.66 6.23 10.46
N PRO A 57 20.27 6.94 11.42
CA PRO A 57 19.62 8.10 12.05
C PRO A 57 19.25 9.16 11.01
N ALA A 58 18.02 9.69 11.08
CA ALA A 58 17.48 10.69 10.17
C ALA A 58 18.32 11.99 10.07
N THR A 59 19.24 12.19 11.01
CA THR A 59 20.21 13.30 11.01
C THR A 59 21.34 13.14 9.99
N GLU A 60 21.55 11.95 9.42
CA GLU A 60 22.67 11.66 8.49
C GLU A 60 22.23 11.38 7.05
N LEU A 61 20.92 11.17 6.81
CA LEU A 61 20.37 10.88 5.49
C LEU A 61 19.51 12.06 5.01
N ALA A 62 19.65 12.42 3.72
CA ALA A 62 18.71 13.33 3.08
C ALA A 62 17.30 12.70 3.10
N ALA A 63 16.26 13.51 3.30
CA ALA A 63 14.86 13.06 3.31
C ALA A 63 14.51 12.22 2.07
N ASP A 64 15.04 12.59 0.91
CA ASP A 64 14.89 11.85 -0.35
C ASP A 64 15.41 10.41 -0.27
N GLN A 65 16.51 10.15 0.47
CA GLN A 65 17.06 8.81 0.62
C GLN A 65 16.21 7.96 1.57
N ILE A 66 15.69 8.56 2.64
CA ILE A 66 14.76 7.89 3.57
C ILE A 66 13.50 7.46 2.83
N ASP A 67 12.94 8.33 2.00
CA ASP A 67 11.76 8.00 1.20
C ASP A 67 12.05 6.93 0.16
N ARG A 68 13.23 6.94 -0.48
CA ARG A 68 13.64 5.86 -1.39
C ARG A 68 13.73 4.51 -0.68
N ASP A 69 14.33 4.48 0.50
CA ASP A 69 14.48 3.25 1.29
C ASP A 69 13.12 2.70 1.73
N ARG A 70 12.19 3.60 2.11
CA ARG A 70 10.79 3.27 2.42
C ARG A 70 10.01 2.77 1.22
N ILE A 71 10.14 3.41 0.06
CA ILE A 71 9.52 2.94 -1.18
C ILE A 71 10.05 1.54 -1.52
N ALA A 72 11.36 1.34 -1.51
CA ALA A 72 11.95 0.04 -1.79
C ALA A 72 11.48 -1.05 -0.80
N TYR A 73 11.40 -0.72 0.49
CA TYR A 73 10.87 -1.63 1.49
C TYR A 73 9.39 -1.96 1.26
N LEU A 74 8.56 -0.97 0.93
CA LEU A 74 7.16 -1.16 0.60
C LEU A 74 6.99 -2.09 -0.62
N PHE A 75 7.76 -1.90 -1.68
CA PHE A 75 7.77 -2.78 -2.86
C PHE A 75 8.14 -4.22 -2.50
N ARG A 76 9.14 -4.44 -1.64
CA ARG A 76 9.48 -5.80 -1.18
C ARG A 76 8.38 -6.43 -0.34
N LEU A 77 7.68 -5.65 0.48
CA LEU A 77 6.56 -6.15 1.28
C LEU A 77 5.35 -6.53 0.43
N THR A 78 5.03 -5.76 -0.61
CA THR A 78 3.83 -5.97 -1.41
C THR A 78 4.07 -6.85 -2.63
N LEU A 79 5.15 -6.60 -3.38
CA LEU A 79 5.43 -7.22 -4.68
C LEU A 79 6.64 -8.18 -4.65
N ALA A 80 7.31 -8.35 -3.52
CA ALA A 80 8.47 -9.23 -3.35
C ALA A 80 9.64 -8.96 -4.33
N ARG A 81 9.75 -7.74 -4.86
CA ARG A 81 10.83 -7.27 -5.73
C ARG A 81 11.24 -5.84 -5.40
N ASP A 82 12.38 -5.40 -5.93
CA ASP A 82 12.76 -3.98 -5.86
C ASP A 82 12.03 -3.16 -6.96
N PRO A 83 11.75 -1.87 -6.69
CA PRO A 83 11.16 -0.98 -7.69
C PRO A 83 12.15 -0.63 -8.79
N SER A 84 11.64 -0.44 -10.01
CA SER A 84 12.36 0.25 -11.07
C SER A 84 12.48 1.75 -10.79
N ASP A 85 13.43 2.43 -11.45
CA ASP A 85 13.60 3.89 -11.32
C ASP A 85 12.34 4.69 -11.69
N SER A 86 11.56 4.20 -12.67
CA SER A 86 10.29 4.82 -13.07
C SER A 86 9.20 4.66 -12.00
N GLU A 87 9.12 3.49 -11.38
CA GLU A 87 8.16 3.20 -10.32
C GLU A 87 8.49 4.00 -9.07
N LEU A 88 9.77 4.05 -8.68
CA LEU A 88 10.25 4.84 -7.56
C LEU A 88 9.88 6.32 -7.74
N LYS A 89 10.13 6.90 -8.93
CA LYS A 89 9.73 8.29 -9.23
C LYS A 89 8.22 8.49 -9.17
N THR A 90 7.44 7.50 -9.60
CA THR A 90 5.98 7.57 -9.61
C THR A 90 5.42 7.54 -8.20
N VAL A 91 5.91 6.63 -7.35
CA VAL A 91 5.49 6.51 -5.95
C VAL A 91 5.97 7.71 -5.13
N ALA A 92 7.18 8.21 -5.36
CA ALA A 92 7.66 9.44 -4.72
C ALA A 92 6.78 10.66 -5.06
N ARG A 93 6.34 10.76 -6.32
CA ARG A 93 5.39 11.81 -6.73
C ARG A 93 4.04 11.66 -6.04
N LEU A 94 3.53 10.43 -5.95
CA LEU A 94 2.28 10.16 -5.23
C LEU A 94 2.40 10.53 -3.75
N LEU A 95 3.49 10.15 -3.09
CA LEU A 95 3.76 10.49 -1.70
C LEU A 95 3.73 12.00 -1.48
N ALA A 96 4.45 12.77 -2.30
CA ALA A 96 4.46 14.24 -2.23
C ALA A 96 3.07 14.85 -2.44
N GLN A 97 2.26 14.31 -3.36
CA GLN A 97 0.88 14.75 -3.57
C GLN A 97 0.00 14.48 -2.35
N GLN A 98 0.12 13.30 -1.73
CA GLN A 98 -0.65 12.95 -0.54
C GLN A 98 -0.23 13.79 0.67
N GLN A 99 1.07 13.99 0.90
CA GLN A 99 1.57 14.84 1.98
C GLN A 99 1.03 16.27 1.87
N ASN A 100 1.05 16.87 0.66
CA ASN A 100 0.52 18.21 0.43
C ASN A 100 -1.00 18.28 0.69
N ALA A 101 -1.76 17.30 0.20
CA ALA A 101 -3.22 17.27 0.38
C ALA A 101 -3.64 17.08 1.85
N LEU A 102 -2.88 16.30 2.61
CA LEU A 102 -3.17 15.95 4.01
C LEU A 102 -2.67 17.01 4.99
N THR A 103 -1.59 17.71 4.67
CA THR A 103 -1.13 18.87 5.46
C THR A 103 -2.20 19.97 5.50
N ALA A 104 -3.00 20.11 4.44
CA ALA A 104 -4.11 21.07 4.38
C ALA A 104 -5.39 20.61 5.12
N ASN A 105 -5.52 19.31 5.45
CA ASN A 105 -6.76 18.72 6.00
C ASN A 105 -6.48 17.81 7.21
N SER A 106 -6.43 18.40 8.40
CA SER A 106 -6.20 17.66 9.66
C SER A 106 -7.28 16.61 9.94
N THR A 107 -8.55 16.92 9.70
CA THR A 107 -9.67 15.98 9.92
C THR A 107 -9.53 14.71 9.07
N ALA A 108 -9.14 14.86 7.80
CA ALA A 108 -8.91 13.73 6.90
C ALA A 108 -7.70 12.90 7.34
N THR A 109 -6.64 13.58 7.81
CA THR A 109 -5.43 12.94 8.33
C THR A 109 -5.75 12.06 9.55
N ASP A 110 -6.49 12.57 10.53
CA ASP A 110 -6.86 11.79 11.72
C ASP A 110 -7.78 10.61 11.36
N ALA A 111 -8.70 10.78 10.40
CA ALA A 111 -9.53 9.67 9.90
C ALA A 111 -8.70 8.57 9.21
N ILE A 112 -7.63 8.93 8.48
CA ILE A 112 -6.76 7.98 7.80
C ILE A 112 -5.87 7.22 8.78
N ILE A 113 -5.34 7.90 9.81
CA ILE A 113 -4.49 7.28 10.83
C ILE A 113 -5.29 6.27 11.68
N GLY A 114 -6.56 6.57 11.92
CA GLY A 114 -7.45 5.77 12.76
C GLY A 114 -7.12 5.90 14.25
N ALA A 115 -7.60 4.97 15.06
CA ALA A 115 -7.48 5.01 16.52
C ALA A 115 -6.08 4.63 17.05
N THR A 116 -5.17 4.17 16.20
CA THR A 116 -3.86 3.69 16.64
C THR A 116 -2.88 4.85 16.84
N PRO A 117 -2.12 4.92 17.94
CA PRO A 117 -1.18 6.01 18.21
C PRO A 117 -0.12 6.17 17.12
N VAL A 118 0.25 7.40 16.78
CA VAL A 118 1.30 7.67 15.77
C VAL A 118 2.67 7.38 16.36
N PRO A 119 3.57 6.68 15.63
CA PRO A 119 4.95 6.48 16.08
C PRO A 119 5.65 7.82 16.29
N ALA A 120 6.45 7.94 17.35
CA ALA A 120 7.14 9.21 17.68
C ALA A 120 8.19 9.65 16.64
N SER A 121 8.52 8.78 15.68
CA SER A 121 9.51 9.02 14.63
C SER A 121 9.00 9.80 13.43
N VAL A 122 7.68 10.00 13.29
CA VAL A 122 7.08 10.64 12.11
C VAL A 122 5.92 11.56 12.46
N ASP A 123 5.67 12.53 11.58
CA ASP A 123 4.51 13.39 11.68
C ASP A 123 3.22 12.66 11.27
N LYS A 124 2.08 13.16 11.76
CA LYS A 124 0.75 12.63 11.43
C LYS A 124 0.49 12.63 9.91
N SER A 125 0.80 13.75 9.24
CA SER A 125 0.59 13.90 7.80
C SER A 125 1.47 12.96 6.99
N GLU A 126 2.71 12.75 7.44
CA GLU A 126 3.65 11.81 6.85
C GLU A 126 3.14 10.37 6.97
N LEU A 127 2.72 9.95 8.16
CA LEU A 127 2.14 8.62 8.36
C LEU A 127 0.89 8.41 7.50
N ALA A 128 -0.02 9.38 7.48
CA ALA A 128 -1.24 9.28 6.67
C ALA A 128 -0.93 9.18 5.17
N ALA A 129 0.10 9.89 4.68
CA ALA A 129 0.54 9.78 3.30
C ALA A 129 1.08 8.37 3.00
N TRP A 130 1.87 7.76 3.90
CA TRP A 130 2.35 6.39 3.75
C TRP A 130 1.22 5.35 3.76
N ILE A 131 0.18 5.57 4.57
CA ILE A 131 -1.03 4.73 4.58
C ILE A 131 -1.74 4.80 3.21
N MET A 132 -1.86 5.99 2.64
CA MET A 132 -2.48 6.18 1.33
C MET A 132 -1.66 5.55 0.20
N VAL A 133 -0.33 5.66 0.24
CA VAL A 133 0.57 4.98 -0.70
C VAL A 133 0.47 3.47 -0.53
N GLY A 134 0.48 2.95 0.70
CA GLY A 134 0.28 1.52 0.96
C GLY A 134 -1.05 1.01 0.42
N ARG A 135 -2.13 1.76 0.59
CA ARG A 135 -3.44 1.45 0.00
C ARG A 135 -3.38 1.40 -1.53
N ALA A 136 -2.64 2.31 -2.18
CA ALA A 136 -2.46 2.26 -3.63
C ALA A 136 -1.69 0.99 -4.05
N MET A 137 -0.64 0.62 -3.33
CA MET A 137 0.15 -0.59 -3.61
C MET A 137 -0.66 -1.88 -3.45
N LEU A 138 -1.50 -1.97 -2.42
CA LEU A 138 -2.41 -3.11 -2.20
C LEU A 138 -3.50 -3.24 -3.28
N ASN A 139 -3.73 -2.19 -4.08
CA ASN A 139 -4.69 -2.17 -5.17
C ASN A 139 -4.04 -2.31 -6.56
N LEU A 140 -2.72 -2.52 -6.63
CA LEU A 140 -2.06 -2.78 -7.92
C LEU A 140 -2.49 -4.13 -8.49
N ASP A 141 -2.67 -4.17 -9.81
CA ASP A 141 -3.03 -5.41 -10.51
C ASP A 141 -1.99 -6.51 -10.25
N GLU A 142 -0.70 -6.16 -10.23
CA GLU A 142 0.42 -7.06 -9.89
C GLU A 142 0.35 -7.61 -8.44
N PHE A 143 -0.27 -6.86 -7.51
CA PHE A 143 -0.49 -7.36 -6.14
C PHE A 143 -1.66 -8.34 -6.09
N ILE A 144 -2.72 -8.08 -6.85
CA ILE A 144 -3.95 -8.89 -6.89
C ILE A 144 -3.73 -10.18 -7.72
N SER A 145 -3.03 -10.04 -8.84
CA SER A 145 -2.72 -11.09 -9.80
C SER A 145 -1.22 -11.33 -9.76
N LYS A 146 -0.79 -12.42 -9.09
CA LYS A 146 0.61 -12.87 -9.14
C LYS A 146 1.04 -13.09 -10.59
N GLU A 147 1.86 -12.20 -11.15
CA GLU A 147 2.74 -12.50 -12.28
C GLU A 147 4.13 -12.92 -11.80
#